data_AF-A0A378KPY5-F1
#
_entry.id   AF-A0A378KPY5-F1
#
_cell.length_a   1.000
_cell.length_b   1.000
_cell.length_c   1.000
_cell.angle_alpha   90.00
_cell.angle_beta   90.00
_cell.angle_gamma   90.00
#
_symmetry.space_group_name_H-M   'P 1'
#
loop_
_entity.id
_entity.type
_entity.pdbx_description
1 polymer ?
#
loop_
_entity_poly.entity_id
_entity_poly.type
_entity_poly.pdbx_seq_one_letter_code
_entity_poly.pdbx_strand_id
1 'polypeptide(L)'
;MKKLVLSLGLGLTLAVNAFADNVLEQLNSQVIKILSPFQNESTVTQLTFNEVETTPEHASKVALNSFYRKTGSQNTFELKLDNLAYNYGIGATPTTVIRGSIGVDFTKLLPQDEINYFIPMAVQMIETLAKEYTEEEYGDAASIKAVITSTSKDSEDNYTSLTALISVKIDLTKLPEETKKEDIMLTDIVLSLNINLKTGLIVDAFMISNPEYSGFNDDEQGLKELLDRLLARDERVMAEIESLAQRLDDIASMIVEKTNDFKFPGLYGTRSKPSLS
;
A
#
# COMPACT_ATOMS: atom_id res chain seq x y z
N MET A 1 -40.95 36.41 33.89
CA MET A 1 -40.73 35.69 32.62
C MET A 1 -39.24 35.65 32.29
N LYS A 2 -38.49 34.91 33.12
CA LYS A 2 -37.03 34.68 33.07
C LYS A 2 -36.72 33.19 32.81
N LYS A 3 -37.63 32.43 32.18
CA LYS A 3 -37.54 30.95 32.15
C LYS A 3 -37.95 30.28 30.83
N LEU A 4 -37.97 30.98 29.69
CA LEU A 4 -38.31 30.36 28.40
C LEU A 4 -37.32 30.62 27.25
N VAL A 5 -36.26 31.41 27.50
CA VAL A 5 -35.24 31.73 26.47
C VAL A 5 -33.89 31.04 26.75
N LEU A 6 -33.74 30.39 27.91
CA LEU A 6 -32.54 29.64 28.30
C LEU A 6 -32.64 28.12 28.08
N SER A 7 -33.82 27.60 27.72
CA SER A 7 -34.03 26.17 27.45
C SER A 7 -33.95 25.80 25.96
N LEU A 8 -33.89 26.79 25.05
CA LEU A 8 -33.66 26.57 23.62
C LEU A 8 -32.20 26.86 23.21
N GLY A 9 -31.43 27.54 24.05
CA GLY A 9 -30.00 27.84 23.82
C GLY A 9 -29.01 26.81 24.40
N LEU A 10 -29.49 25.84 25.18
CA LEU A 10 -28.69 24.74 25.76
C LEU A 10 -29.06 23.36 25.19
N GLY A 11 -30.05 23.30 24.30
CA GLY A 11 -30.48 22.06 23.62
C GLY A 11 -29.79 21.80 22.27
N LEU A 12 -29.05 22.78 21.73
CA LEU A 12 -28.32 22.67 20.46
C LEU A 12 -26.80 22.69 20.62
N THR A 13 -26.28 22.90 21.84
CA THR A 13 -24.84 22.90 22.13
C THR A 13 -24.35 21.59 22.76
N LEU A 14 -25.25 20.63 23.02
CA LEU A 14 -24.89 19.30 23.56
C LEU A 14 -25.07 18.14 22.56
N ALA A 15 -25.47 18.43 21.31
CA ALA A 15 -25.63 17.41 20.27
C ALA A 15 -24.52 17.42 19.20
N VAL A 16 -23.45 18.21 19.34
CA VAL A 16 -22.33 18.18 18.39
C VAL A 16 -21.20 17.25 18.87
N ASN A 17 -21.07 17.04 20.18
CA ASN A 17 -20.01 16.18 20.72
C ASN A 17 -20.45 14.73 20.99
N ALA A 18 -21.76 14.43 21.00
CA ALA A 18 -22.27 13.07 21.22
C ALA A 18 -22.46 12.26 19.91
N PHE A 19 -22.31 12.90 18.75
CA PHE A 19 -22.36 12.22 17.45
C PHE A 19 -20.98 12.05 16.81
N ALA A 20 -19.93 12.73 17.30
CA ALA A 20 -18.57 12.55 16.83
C ALA A 20 -18.08 11.11 17.04
N ASP A 21 -18.37 10.52 18.21
CA ASP A 21 -18.04 9.12 18.54
C ASP A 21 -18.75 8.08 17.65
N ASN A 22 -19.76 8.46 16.87
CA ASN A 22 -20.54 7.54 16.04
C ASN A 22 -20.24 7.66 14.54
N VAL A 23 -19.54 8.71 14.06
CA VAL A 23 -19.29 8.86 12.61
C VAL A 23 -18.36 7.77 12.10
N LEU A 24 -17.25 7.52 12.81
CA LEU A 24 -16.28 6.49 12.46
C LEU A 24 -16.87 5.08 12.60
N GLU A 25 -17.65 4.83 13.65
CA GLU A 25 -18.34 3.56 13.84
C GLU A 25 -19.38 3.30 12.73
N GLN A 26 -20.13 4.33 12.31
CA GLN A 26 -21.05 4.25 11.17
C GLN A 26 -20.32 4.00 9.86
N LEU A 27 -19.19 4.67 9.63
CA LEU A 27 -18.34 4.45 8.46
C LEU A 27 -17.88 2.99 8.42
N ASN A 28 -17.26 2.49 9.49
CA ASN A 28 -16.82 1.11 9.59
C ASN A 28 -17.99 0.12 9.41
N SER A 29 -19.15 0.40 9.98
CA SER A 29 -20.36 -0.43 9.82
C SER A 29 -20.85 -0.49 8.38
N GLN A 30 -20.74 0.59 7.61
CA GLN A 30 -21.09 0.58 6.19
C GLN A 30 -20.04 -0.14 5.34
N VAL A 31 -18.76 0.08 5.62
CA VAL A 31 -17.67 -0.64 4.97
C VAL A 31 -17.79 -2.14 5.17
N ILE A 32 -18.11 -2.60 6.38
CA ILE A 32 -18.37 -4.03 6.66
C ILE A 32 -19.51 -4.57 5.79
N LYS A 33 -20.58 -3.80 5.57
CA LYS A 33 -21.69 -4.22 4.70
C LYS A 33 -21.27 -4.33 3.24
N ILE A 34 -20.55 -3.32 2.73
CA ILE A 34 -20.00 -3.30 1.36
C ILE A 34 -19.09 -4.52 1.13
N LEU A 35 -18.30 -4.86 2.14
CA LEU A 35 -17.34 -5.94 2.08
C LEU A 35 -17.93 -7.34 2.36
N SER A 36 -19.18 -7.43 2.81
CA SER A 36 -19.82 -8.70 3.14
C SER A 36 -19.88 -9.75 2.02
N PRO A 37 -19.96 -9.39 0.71
CA PRO A 37 -19.91 -10.39 -0.36
C PRO A 37 -18.57 -11.15 -0.42
N PHE A 38 -17.49 -10.56 0.08
CA PHE A 38 -16.15 -11.15 0.08
C PHE A 38 -15.82 -11.79 1.44
N GLN A 39 -16.84 -12.32 2.11
CA GLN A 39 -16.72 -13.04 3.38
C GLN A 39 -17.37 -14.41 3.27
N ASN A 40 -16.56 -15.46 3.15
CA ASN A 40 -16.99 -16.86 3.06
C ASN A 40 -15.88 -17.82 3.55
N GLU A 41 -16.06 -19.12 3.39
CA GLU A 41 -15.08 -20.12 3.87
C GLU A 41 -13.69 -19.98 3.21
N SER A 42 -13.63 -19.45 1.98
CA SER A 42 -12.41 -19.31 1.18
C SER A 42 -11.87 -17.88 1.09
N THR A 43 -12.71 -16.86 1.35
CA THR A 43 -12.35 -15.44 1.25
C THR A 43 -12.66 -14.72 2.55
N VAL A 44 -11.70 -13.93 3.03
CA VAL A 44 -11.87 -13.00 4.16
C VAL A 44 -11.44 -11.62 3.71
N THR A 45 -12.26 -10.60 3.94
CA THR A 45 -11.88 -9.19 3.69
C THR A 45 -12.26 -8.29 4.85
N GLN A 46 -11.38 -7.38 5.23
CA GLN A 46 -11.59 -6.44 6.32
C GLN A 46 -10.94 -5.12 5.94
N LEU A 47 -11.64 -4.03 6.22
CA LEU A 47 -11.14 -2.67 6.17
C LEU A 47 -11.68 -1.98 7.41
N THR A 48 -10.80 -1.39 8.20
CA THR A 48 -11.15 -0.68 9.43
C THR A 48 -10.41 0.64 9.45
N PHE A 49 -11.17 1.72 9.61
CA PHE A 49 -10.64 3.04 9.89
C PHE A 49 -10.51 3.18 11.40
N ASN A 50 -9.29 3.41 11.87
CA ASN A 50 -8.97 3.63 13.29
C ASN A 50 -9.06 5.11 13.66
N GLU A 51 -8.72 5.99 12.72
CA GLU A 51 -8.74 7.45 12.91
C GLU A 51 -9.03 8.10 11.56
N VAL A 52 -9.90 9.11 11.54
CA VAL A 52 -10.13 9.98 10.38
C VAL A 52 -10.48 11.35 10.92
N GLU A 53 -9.62 12.33 10.69
CA GLU A 53 -9.79 13.70 11.17
C GLU A 53 -9.48 14.68 10.04
N THR A 54 -10.39 15.61 9.79
CA THR A 54 -10.23 16.72 8.85
C THR A 54 -10.42 18.06 9.56
N THR A 55 -9.74 19.10 9.09
CA THR A 55 -10.01 20.50 9.42
C THR A 55 -10.69 21.18 8.23
N PRO A 56 -11.20 22.42 8.38
CA PRO A 56 -11.74 23.16 7.23
C PRO A 56 -10.74 23.32 6.09
N GLU A 57 -9.43 23.28 6.39
CA GLU A 57 -8.36 23.56 5.45
C GLU A 57 -7.58 22.30 5.00
N HIS A 58 -7.50 21.22 5.78
CA HIS A 58 -6.69 20.04 5.41
C HIS A 58 -7.19 18.72 6.01
N ALA A 59 -6.70 17.59 5.46
CA ALA A 59 -6.72 16.33 6.17
C ALA A 59 -5.77 16.42 7.36
N SER A 60 -6.24 16.20 8.59
CA SER A 60 -5.41 16.25 9.78
C SER A 60 -4.75 14.90 10.02
N LYS A 61 -5.55 13.84 10.03
CA LYS A 61 -5.06 12.46 10.23
C LYS A 61 -5.95 11.46 9.54
N VAL A 62 -5.35 10.35 9.14
CA VAL A 62 -6.09 9.12 8.81
C VAL A 62 -5.24 7.94 9.23
N ALA A 63 -5.87 6.95 9.87
CA ALA A 63 -5.24 5.67 10.18
C ALA A 63 -6.21 4.55 9.83
N LEU A 64 -5.74 3.56 9.06
CA LEU A 64 -6.55 2.42 8.68
C LEU A 64 -5.74 1.12 8.65
N ASN A 65 -6.49 0.03 8.77
CA ASN A 65 -6.04 -1.32 8.59
C ASN A 65 -6.87 -2.00 7.51
N SER A 66 -6.23 -2.85 6.72
CA SER A 66 -6.95 -3.75 5.83
C SER A 66 -6.35 -5.15 5.85
N PHE A 67 -7.19 -6.13 5.60
CA PHE A 67 -6.80 -7.51 5.50
C PHE A 67 -7.66 -8.18 4.46
N TYR A 68 -7.03 -8.83 3.50
CA TYR A 68 -7.69 -9.64 2.50
C TYR A 68 -6.96 -10.98 2.43
N ARG A 69 -7.69 -12.09 2.44
CA ARG A 69 -7.15 -13.42 2.21
C ARG A 69 -8.08 -14.23 1.35
N LYS A 70 -7.53 -14.89 0.34
CA LYS A 70 -8.23 -15.91 -0.43
C LYS A 70 -7.43 -17.21 -0.45
N THR A 71 -8.10 -18.32 -0.21
CA THR A 71 -7.52 -19.66 -0.28
C THR A 71 -8.17 -20.42 -1.42
N GLY A 72 -7.35 -20.85 -2.38
CA GLY A 72 -7.77 -21.68 -3.52
C GLY A 72 -7.17 -23.08 -3.44
N SER A 73 -7.31 -23.83 -4.52
CA SER A 73 -6.83 -25.22 -4.56
C SER A 73 -5.30 -25.35 -4.58
N GLN A 74 -4.60 -24.34 -5.08
CA GLN A 74 -3.14 -24.38 -5.30
C GLN A 74 -2.38 -23.50 -4.31
N ASN A 75 -2.94 -22.35 -3.97
CA ASN A 75 -2.24 -21.34 -3.17
C ASN A 75 -3.17 -20.61 -2.20
N THR A 76 -2.57 -19.82 -1.33
CA THR A 76 -3.26 -18.79 -0.56
C THR A 76 -2.64 -17.44 -0.90
N PHE A 77 -3.50 -16.48 -1.21
CA PHE A 77 -3.13 -15.10 -1.43
C PHE A 77 -3.60 -14.29 -0.23
N GLU A 78 -2.71 -13.49 0.33
CA GLU A 78 -2.99 -12.58 1.44
C GLU A 78 -2.48 -11.18 1.07
N LEU A 79 -3.28 -10.15 1.32
CA LEU A 79 -2.88 -8.76 1.31
C LEU A 79 -3.23 -8.17 2.66
N LYS A 80 -2.23 -7.66 3.37
CA LYS A 80 -2.39 -7.11 4.71
C LYS A 80 -1.79 -5.73 4.79
N LEU A 81 -2.53 -4.81 5.40
CA LEU A 81 -2.11 -3.47 5.73
C LEU A 81 -2.27 -3.32 7.25
N ASP A 82 -1.18 -3.63 7.95
CA ASP A 82 -1.05 -3.56 9.41
C ASP A 82 -1.05 -2.13 9.94
N ASN A 83 -0.68 -1.17 9.11
CA ASN A 83 -0.88 0.24 9.39
C ASN A 83 -0.75 1.05 8.11
N LEU A 84 -1.74 1.85 7.76
CA LEU A 84 -1.57 3.02 6.91
C LEU A 84 -1.98 4.22 7.76
N ALA A 85 -1.03 5.08 8.11
CA ALA A 85 -1.28 6.25 8.94
C ALA A 85 -0.68 7.49 8.28
N TYR A 86 -1.48 8.54 8.16
CA TYR A 86 -1.06 9.87 7.78
C TYR A 86 -1.34 10.83 8.93
N ASN A 87 -0.41 11.75 9.18
CA ASN A 87 -0.53 12.76 10.21
C ASN A 87 0.10 14.08 9.73
N TYR A 88 -0.74 15.09 9.54
CA TYR A 88 -0.32 16.45 9.17
C TYR A 88 0.44 17.16 10.28
N GLY A 89 0.13 16.84 11.55
CA GLY A 89 0.75 17.45 12.73
C GLY A 89 0.55 18.96 12.77
N ILE A 90 1.66 19.71 12.92
CA ILE A 90 1.67 21.19 12.89
C ILE A 90 1.82 21.75 11.46
N GLY A 91 1.71 20.90 10.43
CA GLY A 91 1.81 21.29 9.03
C GLY A 91 3.23 21.54 8.51
N ALA A 92 4.26 21.53 9.35
CA ALA A 92 5.64 21.73 8.90
C ALA A 92 6.29 20.44 8.34
N THR A 93 5.85 19.27 8.83
CA THR A 93 6.40 17.96 8.44
C THR A 93 5.30 16.89 8.48
N PRO A 94 4.34 16.90 7.55
CA PRO A 94 3.35 15.84 7.46
C PRO A 94 4.05 14.48 7.27
N THR A 95 3.58 13.46 7.98
CA THR A 95 4.21 12.13 7.96
C THR A 95 3.22 11.07 7.49
N THR A 96 3.72 10.09 6.76
CA THR A 96 2.96 8.90 6.35
C THR A 96 3.74 7.64 6.73
N VAL A 97 3.08 6.70 7.39
CA VAL A 97 3.62 5.39 7.75
C VAL A 97 2.81 4.32 7.06
N ILE A 98 3.49 3.39 6.39
CA ILE A 98 2.89 2.23 5.74
C ILE A 98 3.56 0.99 6.30
N ARG A 99 2.76 0.03 6.75
CA ARG A 99 3.21 -1.31 7.09
C ARG A 99 2.25 -2.31 6.49
N GLY A 100 2.74 -3.14 5.59
CA GLY A 100 1.91 -4.12 4.91
C GLY A 100 2.70 -5.30 4.38
N SER A 101 1.96 -6.30 3.91
CA SER A 101 2.52 -7.51 3.32
C SER A 101 1.61 -8.08 2.26
N ILE A 102 2.21 -8.70 1.26
CA ILE A 102 1.55 -9.54 0.27
C ILE A 102 2.03 -10.97 0.54
N GLY A 103 1.19 -11.81 1.09
CA GLY A 103 1.48 -13.22 1.32
C GLY A 103 1.10 -14.06 0.11
N VAL A 104 2.09 -14.71 -0.51
CA VAL A 104 1.88 -15.66 -1.60
C VAL A 104 3.10 -16.57 -1.73
N ASP A 105 2.87 -17.85 -2.00
CA ASP A 105 3.96 -18.78 -2.30
C ASP A 105 4.28 -18.72 -3.80
N PHE A 106 5.23 -17.87 -4.17
CA PHE A 106 5.69 -17.73 -5.56
C PHE A 106 6.28 -19.03 -6.11
N THR A 107 6.78 -19.92 -5.24
CA THR A 107 7.33 -21.22 -5.67
C THR A 107 6.28 -22.15 -6.27
N LYS A 108 4.99 -21.91 -5.98
CA LYS A 108 3.87 -22.63 -6.58
C LYS A 108 3.34 -21.97 -7.85
N LEU A 109 3.70 -20.72 -8.11
CA LEU A 109 3.18 -19.92 -9.22
C LEU A 109 4.11 -19.88 -10.43
N LEU A 110 5.42 -19.92 -10.17
CA LEU A 110 6.46 -19.72 -11.16
C LEU A 110 7.41 -20.94 -11.21
N PRO A 111 7.95 -21.28 -12.38
CA PRO A 111 9.07 -22.21 -12.52
C PRO A 111 10.35 -21.73 -11.80
N GLN A 112 11.23 -22.66 -11.41
CA GLN A 112 12.44 -22.35 -10.63
C GLN A 112 13.41 -21.42 -11.36
N ASP A 113 13.52 -21.54 -12.69
CA ASP A 113 14.32 -20.64 -13.51
C ASP A 113 13.81 -19.20 -13.43
N GLU A 114 12.50 -18.97 -13.51
CA GLU A 114 11.91 -17.64 -13.33
C GLU A 114 12.10 -17.09 -11.90
N ILE A 115 11.93 -17.95 -10.88
CA ILE A 115 12.15 -17.59 -9.47
C ILE A 115 13.58 -17.09 -9.25
N ASN A 116 14.56 -17.74 -9.87
CA ASN A 116 15.97 -17.38 -9.73
C ASN A 116 16.32 -16.03 -10.37
N TYR A 117 15.49 -15.50 -11.27
CA TYR A 117 15.64 -14.14 -11.80
C TYR A 117 15.02 -13.07 -10.91
N PHE A 118 14.07 -13.42 -10.05
CA PHE A 118 13.28 -12.46 -9.29
C PHE A 118 14.14 -11.62 -8.33
N ILE A 119 14.99 -12.27 -7.55
CA ILE A 119 15.86 -11.59 -6.59
C ILE A 119 16.94 -10.74 -7.27
N PRO A 120 17.70 -11.25 -8.27
CA PRO A 120 18.62 -10.41 -9.04
C PRO A 120 17.95 -9.21 -9.73
N MET A 121 16.75 -9.39 -10.28
CA MET A 121 16.00 -8.30 -10.91
C MET A 121 15.61 -7.24 -9.86
N ALA A 122 15.12 -7.65 -8.69
CA ALA A 122 14.79 -6.72 -7.61
C ALA A 122 16.03 -5.94 -7.14
N VAL A 123 17.18 -6.60 -7.02
CA VAL A 123 18.47 -5.93 -6.74
C VAL A 123 18.77 -4.87 -7.79
N GLN A 124 18.72 -5.24 -9.06
CA GLN A 124 19.01 -4.31 -10.16
C GLN A 124 18.05 -3.11 -10.17
N MET A 125 16.75 -3.35 -9.97
CA MET A 125 15.75 -2.27 -9.89
C MET A 125 16.06 -1.30 -8.76
N ILE A 126 16.45 -1.81 -7.58
CA ILE A 126 16.80 -0.98 -6.42
C ILE A 126 18.04 -0.14 -6.70
N GLU A 127 19.04 -0.70 -7.37
CA GLU A 127 20.26 0.02 -7.77
C GLU A 127 19.98 1.07 -8.85
N THR A 128 19.15 0.74 -9.85
CA THR A 128 18.74 1.68 -10.91
C THR A 128 17.93 2.84 -10.34
N LEU A 129 16.98 2.57 -9.44
CA LEU A 129 16.21 3.62 -8.75
C LEU A 129 17.13 4.61 -8.04
N ALA A 130 18.17 4.12 -7.36
CA ALA A 130 19.13 4.99 -6.70
C ALA A 130 19.85 5.90 -7.69
N LYS A 131 20.20 5.38 -8.86
CA LYS A 131 20.93 6.10 -9.90
C LYS A 131 20.06 7.16 -10.60
N GLU A 132 18.91 6.75 -11.15
CA GLU A 132 18.04 7.63 -11.94
C GLU A 132 17.58 8.85 -11.14
N TYR A 133 17.16 8.64 -9.88
CA TYR A 133 16.65 9.71 -9.04
C TYR A 133 17.72 10.74 -8.64
N THR A 134 18.98 10.31 -8.49
CA THR A 134 20.10 11.20 -8.12
C THR A 134 20.76 11.85 -9.33
N GLU A 135 20.85 11.17 -10.47
CA GLU A 135 21.61 11.65 -11.62
C GLU A 135 20.75 12.40 -12.65
N GLU A 136 19.47 12.06 -12.77
CA GLU A 136 18.64 12.54 -13.89
C GLU A 136 17.52 13.49 -13.47
N GLU A 137 16.95 13.33 -12.27
CA GLU A 137 15.74 14.08 -11.87
C GLU A 137 16.04 15.26 -10.93
N TYR A 138 16.81 15.04 -9.86
CA TYR A 138 17.01 16.04 -8.81
C TYR A 138 18.47 16.49 -8.63
N GLY A 139 19.42 15.89 -9.36
CA GLY A 139 20.84 16.20 -9.25
C GLY A 139 21.33 16.21 -7.80
N ASP A 140 22.08 17.26 -7.44
CA ASP A 140 22.63 17.46 -6.09
C ASP A 140 21.56 17.68 -4.98
N ALA A 141 20.28 17.84 -5.35
CA ALA A 141 19.19 17.98 -4.40
C ALA A 141 18.75 16.63 -3.81
N ALA A 142 18.94 15.51 -4.52
CA ALA A 142 18.56 14.19 -4.03
C ALA A 142 19.73 13.43 -3.42
N SER A 143 19.45 12.71 -2.34
CA SER A 143 20.33 11.70 -1.77
C SER A 143 19.55 10.40 -1.64
N ILE A 144 20.01 9.37 -2.35
CA ILE A 144 19.49 8.01 -2.16
C ILE A 144 20.57 7.12 -1.56
N LYS A 145 20.18 6.38 -0.54
CA LYS A 145 20.93 5.27 0.01
C LYS A 145 20.09 4.00 -0.09
N ALA A 146 20.41 3.17 -1.06
CA ALA A 146 19.86 1.83 -1.19
C ALA A 146 20.90 0.79 -0.76
N VAL A 147 20.53 -0.11 0.14
CA VAL A 147 21.42 -1.16 0.67
C VAL A 147 20.67 -2.47 0.71
N ILE A 148 21.21 -3.48 0.03
CA ILE A 148 20.79 -4.87 0.20
C ILE A 148 21.42 -5.36 1.50
N THR A 149 20.60 -5.64 2.50
CA THR A 149 21.08 -6.04 3.83
C THR A 149 21.34 -7.54 3.90
N SER A 150 20.62 -8.34 3.13
CA SER A 150 20.85 -9.78 3.02
C SER A 150 20.22 -10.36 1.77
N THR A 151 20.86 -11.39 1.20
CA THR A 151 20.22 -12.36 0.32
C THR A 151 20.41 -13.75 0.91
N SER A 152 19.52 -14.68 0.59
CA SER A 152 19.64 -16.07 1.02
C SER A 152 19.39 -17.02 -0.13
N LYS A 153 20.07 -18.16 -0.07
CA LYS A 153 19.96 -19.24 -1.03
C LYS A 153 19.71 -20.57 -0.33
N ASP A 154 19.12 -21.52 -1.04
CA ASP A 154 18.97 -22.90 -0.56
C ASP A 154 20.24 -23.74 -0.80
N SER A 155 20.16 -25.05 -0.53
CA SER A 155 21.27 -26.00 -0.71
C SER A 155 21.65 -26.24 -2.17
N GLU A 156 20.82 -25.82 -3.13
CA GLU A 156 21.03 -25.96 -4.58
C GLU A 156 21.48 -24.63 -5.21
N ASP A 157 21.84 -23.63 -4.39
CA ASP A 157 22.26 -22.28 -4.81
C ASP A 157 21.15 -21.44 -5.47
N ASN A 158 19.88 -21.81 -5.27
CA ASN A 158 18.72 -21.02 -5.72
C ASN A 158 18.40 -19.90 -4.72
N TYR A 159 18.03 -18.71 -5.20
CA TYR A 159 17.63 -17.61 -4.33
C TYR A 159 16.31 -17.92 -3.63
N THR A 160 16.20 -17.54 -2.35
CA THR A 160 15.00 -17.77 -1.51
C THR A 160 14.46 -16.51 -0.85
N SER A 161 15.33 -15.54 -0.55
CA SER A 161 14.92 -14.28 0.06
C SER A 161 15.89 -13.13 -0.20
N LEU A 162 15.38 -11.91 -0.06
CA LEU A 162 16.10 -10.64 -0.08
C LEU A 162 15.56 -9.72 1.00
N THR A 163 16.45 -9.02 1.68
CA THR A 163 16.08 -7.86 2.51
C THR A 163 16.85 -6.65 2.01
N ALA A 164 16.17 -5.52 1.90
CA ALA A 164 16.75 -4.24 1.51
C ALA A 164 16.23 -3.10 2.37
N LEU A 165 17.04 -2.05 2.45
CA LEU A 165 16.70 -0.78 3.05
C LEU A 165 17.02 0.33 2.05
N ILE A 166 16.04 1.18 1.78
CA ILE A 166 16.14 2.29 0.85
C ILE A 166 15.78 3.56 1.63
N SER A 167 16.62 4.58 1.53
CA SER A 167 16.34 5.90 2.08
C SER A 167 16.55 6.93 0.99
N VAL A 168 15.57 7.80 0.81
CA VAL A 168 15.59 8.92 -0.13
C VAL A 168 15.42 10.20 0.68
N LYS A 169 16.19 11.23 0.32
CA LYS A 169 16.04 12.57 0.86
C LYS A 169 16.19 13.60 -0.25
N ILE A 170 15.32 14.60 -0.27
CA ILE A 170 15.35 15.74 -1.18
C ILE A 170 15.60 17.02 -0.38
N ASP A 171 16.65 17.73 -0.74
CA ASP A 171 16.98 19.06 -0.23
C ASP A 171 16.33 20.13 -1.12
N LEU A 172 15.18 20.64 -0.69
CA LEU A 172 14.42 21.66 -1.41
C LEU A 172 15.22 22.96 -1.66
N THR A 173 16.36 23.17 -0.99
CA THR A 173 17.21 24.36 -1.19
C THR A 173 18.19 24.23 -2.35
N LYS A 174 18.35 23.01 -2.88
CA LYS A 174 19.30 22.69 -3.95
C LYS A 174 18.63 22.24 -5.24
N LEU A 175 17.30 22.38 -5.33
CA LEU A 175 16.55 22.01 -6.51
C LEU A 175 17.12 22.72 -7.76
N PRO A 176 17.12 22.06 -8.93
CA PRO A 176 17.42 22.71 -10.20
C PRO A 176 16.53 23.94 -10.43
N GLU A 177 17.02 24.95 -11.15
CA GLU A 177 16.29 26.23 -11.34
C GLU A 177 14.92 26.05 -12.00
N GLU A 178 14.79 25.04 -12.86
CA GLU A 178 13.57 24.65 -13.55
C GLU A 178 12.55 23.90 -12.65
N THR A 179 12.97 23.44 -11.48
CA THR A 179 12.13 22.63 -10.57
C THR A 179 11.58 23.48 -9.44
N LYS A 180 10.25 23.56 -9.34
CA LYS A 180 9.59 24.30 -8.25
C LYS A 180 9.48 23.44 -7.01
N LYS A 181 9.58 24.05 -5.84
CA LYS A 181 9.43 23.35 -4.55
C LYS A 181 8.03 22.77 -4.41
N GLU A 182 7.04 23.50 -4.88
CA GLU A 182 5.63 23.16 -4.80
C GLU A 182 5.25 21.96 -5.68
N ASP A 183 6.15 21.50 -6.55
CA ASP A 183 5.92 20.31 -7.37
C ASP A 183 6.47 19.03 -6.68
N ILE A 184 7.22 19.19 -5.58
CA ILE A 184 7.82 18.08 -4.84
C ILE A 184 6.85 17.59 -3.77
N MET A 185 6.37 16.35 -3.88
CA MET A 185 5.40 15.79 -2.93
C MET A 185 6.03 15.30 -1.61
N LEU A 186 7.23 14.70 -1.67
CA LEU A 186 7.90 14.05 -0.54
C LEU A 186 9.32 14.57 -0.41
N THR A 187 9.77 14.83 0.83
CA THR A 187 11.15 15.23 1.11
C THR A 187 11.98 14.07 1.64
N ASP A 188 11.37 13.12 2.35
CA ASP A 188 12.08 12.00 2.95
C ASP A 188 11.26 10.72 2.78
N ILE A 189 11.94 9.64 2.42
CA ILE A 189 11.37 8.29 2.34
C ILE A 189 12.35 7.33 2.99
N VAL A 190 11.87 6.45 3.86
CA VAL A 190 12.60 5.29 4.36
C VAL A 190 11.74 4.07 4.12
N LEU A 191 12.26 3.11 3.36
CA LEU A 191 11.56 1.91 2.92
C LEU A 191 12.39 0.68 3.29
N SER A 192 11.82 -0.23 4.06
CA SER A 192 12.34 -1.57 4.26
C SER A 192 11.52 -2.57 3.47
N LEU A 193 12.23 -3.43 2.73
CA LEU A 193 11.67 -4.46 1.88
C LEU A 193 12.18 -5.81 2.36
N ASN A 194 11.29 -6.76 2.58
CA ASN A 194 11.64 -8.16 2.79
C ASN A 194 10.86 -9.05 1.83
N ILE A 195 11.56 -9.70 0.91
CA ILE A 195 11.01 -10.66 -0.03
C ILE A 195 11.43 -12.05 0.43
N ASN A 196 10.47 -12.95 0.55
CA ASN A 196 10.68 -14.37 0.71
C ASN A 196 9.80 -15.12 -0.30
N LEU A 197 10.38 -15.97 -1.13
CA LEU A 197 9.67 -16.55 -2.26
C LEU A 197 8.56 -17.55 -1.85
N LYS A 198 8.57 -18.03 -0.61
CA LYS A 198 7.52 -18.91 -0.06
C LYS A 198 6.45 -18.17 0.72
N THR A 199 6.81 -17.09 1.41
CA THR A 199 5.88 -16.36 2.30
C THR A 199 5.42 -15.03 1.74
N GLY A 200 6.04 -14.53 0.67
CA GLY A 200 5.66 -13.32 -0.04
C GLY A 200 6.54 -12.11 0.26
N LEU A 201 5.95 -10.92 0.26
CA LEU A 201 6.60 -9.62 0.41
C LEU A 201 6.11 -8.92 1.67
N ILE A 202 7.02 -8.28 2.41
CA ILE A 202 6.72 -7.36 3.51
C ILE A 202 7.34 -6.00 3.19
N VAL A 203 6.58 -4.95 3.46
CA VAL A 203 6.94 -3.55 3.23
C VAL A 203 6.69 -2.74 4.50
N ASP A 204 7.72 -2.04 4.95
CA ASP A 204 7.62 -0.99 5.96
C ASP A 204 8.13 0.32 5.35
N ALA A 205 7.32 1.36 5.33
CA ALA A 205 7.68 2.66 4.80
C ALA A 205 7.35 3.79 5.79
N PHE A 206 8.24 4.78 5.85
CA PHE A 206 8.04 6.04 6.54
C PHE A 206 8.36 7.17 5.57
N MET A 207 7.47 8.14 5.44
CA MET A 207 7.59 9.24 4.49
C MET A 207 7.32 10.56 5.19
N ILE A 208 8.02 11.61 4.77
CA ILE A 208 7.75 13.01 5.13
C ILE A 208 7.32 13.73 3.86
N SER A 209 6.11 14.29 3.87
CA SER A 209 5.59 15.08 2.76
C SER A 209 6.10 16.51 2.83
N ASN A 210 6.26 17.13 1.67
CA ASN A 210 6.52 18.56 1.57
C ASN A 210 5.22 19.33 1.84
N PRO A 211 5.16 20.19 2.86
CA PRO A 211 3.95 20.94 3.15
C PRO A 211 3.63 22.04 2.13
N GLU A 212 4.60 22.45 1.31
CA GLU A 212 4.41 23.42 0.24
C GLU A 212 3.93 22.76 -1.08
N TYR A 213 3.72 21.44 -1.08
CA TYR A 213 3.28 20.73 -2.28
C TYR A 213 1.91 21.23 -2.76
N SER A 214 1.86 21.64 -4.02
CA SER A 214 0.71 22.28 -4.65
C SER A 214 -0.50 21.37 -4.82
N GLY A 215 -0.30 20.05 -4.84
CA GLY A 215 -1.40 19.06 -4.82
C GLY A 215 -2.18 19.02 -3.49
N PHE A 216 -1.78 19.83 -2.50
CA PHE A 216 -2.58 20.09 -1.30
C PHE A 216 -3.41 21.39 -1.37
N ASN A 217 -3.39 22.12 -2.49
CA ASN A 217 -4.17 23.36 -2.64
C ASN A 217 -5.66 23.09 -2.96
N ASP A 218 -6.52 24.02 -2.51
CA ASP A 218 -7.99 23.93 -2.44
C ASP A 218 -8.75 23.59 -3.73
N ASP A 219 -8.12 23.69 -4.91
CA ASP A 219 -8.78 23.57 -6.22
C ASP A 219 -8.70 22.16 -6.84
N GLU A 220 -7.90 21.26 -6.26
CA GLU A 220 -7.81 19.84 -6.67
C GLU A 220 -8.52 18.95 -5.66
N GLN A 221 -9.08 17.79 -6.09
CA GLN A 221 -9.65 16.83 -5.14
C GLN A 221 -8.54 16.21 -4.29
N GLY A 222 -8.21 16.87 -3.19
CA GLY A 222 -7.17 16.47 -2.26
C GLY A 222 -7.61 15.36 -1.30
N LEU A 223 -6.68 14.93 -0.46
CA LEU A 223 -6.94 13.93 0.59
C LEU A 223 -8.07 14.38 1.53
N LYS A 224 -8.16 15.68 1.83
CA LYS A 224 -9.22 16.25 2.66
C LYS A 224 -10.60 15.98 2.07
N GLU A 225 -10.82 16.34 0.81
CA GLU A 225 -12.11 16.21 0.12
C GLU A 225 -12.55 14.76 0.04
N LEU A 226 -11.59 13.85 -0.18
CA LEU A 226 -11.84 12.42 -0.16
C LEU A 226 -12.28 11.95 1.23
N LEU A 227 -11.59 12.36 2.30
CA LEU A 227 -11.93 11.98 3.67
C LEU A 227 -13.26 12.60 4.14
N ASP A 228 -13.55 13.85 3.77
CA ASP A 228 -14.83 14.49 4.06
C ASP A 228 -15.99 13.74 3.38
N ARG A 229 -15.82 13.35 2.11
CA ARG A 229 -16.81 12.53 1.39
C ARG A 229 -16.94 11.14 1.98
N LEU A 230 -15.84 10.54 2.44
CA LEU A 230 -15.83 9.25 3.12
C LEU A 230 -16.62 9.32 4.44
N LEU A 231 -16.36 10.33 5.27
CA LEU A 231 -17.07 10.58 6.53
C LEU A 231 -18.55 10.89 6.32
N ALA A 232 -18.88 11.60 5.24
CA ALA A 232 -20.24 11.85 4.79
C ALA A 232 -20.92 10.61 4.20
N ARG A 233 -20.16 9.54 3.93
CA ARG A 233 -20.60 8.30 3.30
C ARG A 233 -21.21 8.54 1.92
N ASP A 234 -20.51 9.36 1.15
CA ASP A 234 -20.83 9.62 -0.25
C ASP A 234 -20.89 8.29 -1.04
N GLU A 235 -21.99 8.10 -1.78
CA GLU A 235 -22.26 6.85 -2.49
C GLU A 235 -21.16 6.49 -3.50
N ARG A 236 -20.54 7.48 -4.15
CA ARG A 236 -19.47 7.21 -5.13
C ARG A 236 -18.20 6.71 -4.45
N VAL A 237 -17.80 7.33 -3.33
CA VAL A 237 -16.64 6.88 -2.56
C VAL A 237 -16.87 5.47 -2.00
N MET A 238 -18.09 5.19 -1.53
CA MET A 238 -18.45 3.85 -1.04
C MET A 238 -18.43 2.80 -2.17
N ALA A 239 -18.90 3.14 -3.36
CA ALA A 239 -18.83 2.26 -4.53
C ALA A 239 -17.38 2.02 -5.01
N GLU A 240 -16.47 2.98 -4.81
CA GLU A 240 -15.05 2.79 -5.10
C GLU A 240 -14.42 1.73 -4.20
N ILE A 241 -14.77 1.69 -2.91
CA ILE A 241 -14.32 0.63 -1.97
C ILE A 241 -14.78 -0.75 -2.47
N GLU A 242 -16.04 -0.88 -2.89
CA GLU A 242 -16.58 -2.12 -3.46
C GLU A 242 -15.82 -2.55 -4.72
N SER A 243 -15.62 -1.62 -5.65
CA SER A 243 -14.90 -1.85 -6.91
C SER A 243 -13.45 -2.30 -6.66
N LEU A 244 -12.76 -1.71 -5.69
CA LEU A 244 -11.41 -2.12 -5.29
C LEU A 244 -11.40 -3.54 -4.70
N ALA A 245 -12.36 -3.86 -3.83
CA ALA A 245 -12.49 -5.20 -3.27
C ALA A 245 -12.77 -6.25 -4.34
N GLN A 246 -13.63 -5.94 -5.32
CA GLN A 246 -13.92 -6.82 -6.44
C GLN A 246 -12.68 -7.08 -7.30
N ARG A 247 -11.95 -6.03 -7.69
CA ARG A 247 -10.72 -6.18 -8.47
C ARG A 247 -9.68 -7.02 -7.74
N LEU A 248 -9.56 -6.83 -6.42
CA LEU A 248 -8.67 -7.63 -5.60
C LEU A 248 -9.10 -9.10 -5.57
N ASP A 249 -10.40 -9.37 -5.43
CA ASP A 249 -10.92 -10.74 -5.46
C ASP A 249 -10.71 -11.43 -6.81
N ASP A 250 -10.89 -10.71 -7.91
CA ASP A 250 -10.63 -11.22 -9.26
C ASP A 250 -9.15 -11.60 -9.45
N ILE A 251 -8.23 -10.71 -9.04
CA ILE A 251 -6.78 -10.96 -9.10
C ILE A 251 -6.41 -12.14 -8.20
N ALA A 252 -6.89 -12.16 -6.97
CA ALA A 252 -6.62 -13.23 -6.02
C ALA A 252 -7.14 -14.57 -6.54
N SER A 253 -8.32 -14.61 -7.15
CA SER A 253 -8.91 -15.82 -7.74
C SER A 253 -8.02 -16.41 -8.83
N MET A 254 -7.43 -15.57 -9.68
CA MET A 254 -6.45 -16.03 -10.67
C MET A 254 -5.18 -16.59 -10.03
N ILE A 255 -4.68 -15.94 -8.98
CA ILE A 255 -3.44 -16.33 -8.30
C ILE A 255 -3.59 -17.66 -7.57
N VAL A 256 -4.67 -17.84 -6.81
CA VAL A 256 -4.84 -19.00 -5.90
C VAL A 256 -5.11 -20.32 -6.62
N GLU A 257 -5.52 -20.25 -7.89
CA GLU A 257 -5.73 -21.41 -8.76
C GLU A 257 -4.59 -21.64 -9.76
N LYS A 258 -3.63 -20.72 -9.85
CA LYS A 258 -2.49 -20.88 -10.76
C LYS A 258 -1.51 -21.93 -10.25
N THR A 259 -1.07 -22.78 -11.17
CA THR A 259 -0.02 -23.79 -10.94
C THR A 259 1.24 -23.46 -11.75
N ASN A 260 2.40 -23.86 -11.25
CA ASN A 260 3.67 -23.84 -11.99
C ASN A 260 3.86 -25.05 -12.94
N ASP A 261 2.82 -25.88 -13.13
CA ASP A 261 2.86 -27.16 -13.87
C ASP A 261 2.95 -27.01 -15.42
N PHE A 262 3.47 -25.89 -15.93
CA PHE A 262 3.85 -25.78 -17.33
C PHE A 262 5.10 -26.64 -17.62
N LYS A 263 4.89 -27.96 -17.66
CA LYS A 263 5.79 -28.89 -18.34
C LYS A 263 5.59 -28.66 -19.83
N PHE A 264 6.61 -28.14 -20.52
CA PHE A 264 6.68 -28.22 -21.98
C PHE A 264 6.36 -29.67 -22.39
N PRO A 265 5.26 -29.96 -23.11
CA PRO A 265 5.12 -31.23 -23.77
C PRO A 265 6.22 -31.30 -24.83
N GLY A 266 7.08 -32.30 -24.72
CA GLY A 266 8.37 -32.35 -25.39
C GLY A 266 8.34 -32.04 -26.89
N LEU A 267 9.21 -31.11 -27.30
CA LEU A 267 9.72 -30.99 -28.68
C LEU A 267 11.13 -31.58 -28.83
N TYR A 268 11.62 -32.32 -27.84
CA TYR A 268 12.73 -33.25 -28.03
C TYR A 268 12.22 -34.66 -27.80
N GLY A 269 11.77 -35.27 -28.90
CA GLY A 269 11.50 -36.70 -28.94
C GLY A 269 12.71 -37.45 -28.38
N THR A 270 12.42 -38.40 -27.51
CA THR A 270 13.36 -39.43 -27.07
C THR A 270 13.97 -40.07 -28.32
N ARG A 271 15.19 -39.65 -28.69
CA ARG A 271 16.03 -40.45 -29.58
C ARG A 271 16.43 -41.68 -28.78
N SER A 272 15.71 -42.77 -28.99
CA SER A 272 16.18 -44.11 -28.69
C SER A 272 17.59 -44.26 -29.27
N LYS A 273 18.57 -44.58 -28.42
CA LYS A 273 19.90 -44.99 -28.86
C LYS A 273 19.73 -46.21 -29.79
N PRO A 274 20.33 -46.25 -30.99
CA PRO A 274 20.44 -47.49 -31.73
C PRO A 274 21.39 -48.41 -30.98
N SER A 275 20.93 -49.62 -30.66
CA SER A 275 21.79 -50.72 -30.26
C SER A 275 22.69 -51.09 -31.43
N LEU A 276 24.00 -50.97 -31.27
CA LEU A 276 24.97 -51.58 -32.18
C LEU A 276 25.35 -52.94 -31.59
N SER A 277 24.75 -53.99 -32.17
CA SER A 277 25.33 -55.32 -32.30
C SER A 277 26.22 -55.35 -33.53
#